data_AF-A0A3D4NGL9-F1
#
_entry.id   AF-A0A3D4NGL9-F1
#
_cell.length_a   1.000
_cell.length_b   1.000
_cell.length_c   1.000
_cell.angle_alpha   90.00
_cell.angle_beta   90.00
_cell.angle_gamma   90.00
#
_symmetry.space_group_name_H-M   'P 1'
#
loop_
_entity.id
_entity.type
_entity.pdbx_description
1 polymer ?
#
loop_
_entity_poly.entity_id
_entity_poly.type
_entity_poly.pdbx_seq_one_letter_code
_entity_poly.pdbx_strand_id
1 'polypeptide(L)' 'DSIDIVVHNAGITRDKTLANMTPEFWDAVLAVNLDAPQVLTKALLDSGTLQDNGRVILLASISGIAGNRGQTNYAASKA' A
#
# COMPACT_ATOMS: atom_id res chain seq x y z
N ASP A 1 18.50 -7.60 15.65
CA ASP A 1 18.28 -8.43 14.45
C ASP A 1 18.18 -7.54 13.22
N SER A 2 18.70 -8.00 12.08
CA SER A 2 18.67 -7.29 10.79
C SER A 2 17.63 -7.92 9.85
N ILE A 3 17.12 -7.14 8.90
CA ILE A 3 16.17 -7.58 7.87
C ILE A 3 16.81 -7.43 6.49
N ASP A 4 16.85 -8.53 5.74
CA ASP A 4 17.33 -8.54 4.36
C ASP A 4 16.26 -8.08 3.36
N ILE A 5 15.01 -8.52 3.57
CA ILE A 5 13.91 -8.32 2.63
C ILE A 5 12.65 -8.01 3.41
N VAL A 6 11.94 -6.96 3.00
CA VAL A 6 10.58 -6.68 3.43
C VAL A 6 9.63 -6.73 2.23
N VAL A 7 8.53 -7.44 2.39
CA VAL A 7 7.49 -7.59 1.36
C VAL A 7 6.19 -7.01 1.89
N HIS A 8 5.80 -5.85 1.38
CA HIS A 8 4.52 -5.21 1.67
C HIS A 8 3.41 -5.85 0.83
N ASN A 9 2.96 -7.02 1.28
CA ASN A 9 1.86 -7.78 0.68
C ASN A 9 0.49 -7.47 1.29
N ALA A 10 0.45 -6.98 2.53
CA ALA A 10 -0.81 -6.63 3.18
C ALA A 10 -1.57 -5.60 2.33
N GLY A 11 -2.85 -5.86 2.11
CA GLY A 11 -3.72 -5.00 1.32
C GLY A 11 -5.18 -5.38 1.49
N ILE A 12 -6.06 -4.39 1.36
CA ILE A 12 -7.51 -4.57 1.41
C ILE A 12 -8.18 -3.90 0.21
N THR A 13 -9.41 -4.34 -0.06
CA THR A 13 -10.33 -3.74 -1.02
C THR A 13 -11.63 -3.33 -0.32
N ARG A 14 -12.18 -2.19 -0.70
CA ARG A 14 -13.49 -1.67 -0.28
C ARG A 14 -14.15 -1.03 -1.49
N ASP A 15 -14.59 -1.90 -2.40
CA ASP A 15 -15.00 -1.50 -3.74
C ASP A 15 -16.37 -0.81 -3.73
N LYS A 16 -16.40 0.40 -4.27
CA LYS A 16 -17.60 1.19 -4.55
C LYS A 16 -17.33 2.08 -5.75
N THR A 17 -18.35 2.34 -6.56
CA THR A 17 -18.30 3.48 -7.49
C THR A 17 -18.00 4.75 -6.71
N LEU A 18 -17.23 5.68 -7.27
CA LEU A 18 -16.85 6.91 -6.55
C LEU A 18 -18.06 7.67 -5.98
N ALA A 19 -19.19 7.71 -6.71
CA ALA A 19 -20.44 8.32 -6.25
C ALA A 19 -21.05 7.71 -4.97
N ASN A 20 -20.67 6.47 -4.63
CA ASN A 20 -21.15 5.73 -3.45
C ASN A 20 -20.00 5.41 -2.48
N MET A 21 -18.83 6.05 -2.65
CA MET A 21 -17.69 5.84 -1.78
C MET A 21 -17.88 6.64 -0.51
N THR A 22 -17.79 5.97 0.65
CA THR A 22 -17.76 6.67 1.93
C THR A 22 -16.32 7.03 2.30
N PRO A 23 -16.10 8.09 3.10
CA PRO A 23 -14.76 8.44 3.58
C PRO A 23 -14.07 7.27 4.30
N GLU A 24 -14.82 6.50 5.11
CA GLU A 24 -14.24 5.40 5.89
C GLU A 24 -13.68 4.28 4.99
N PHE A 25 -14.34 4.00 3.86
CA PHE A 25 -13.85 3.01 2.89
C PHE A 25 -12.67 3.52 2.07
N TRP A 26 -12.64 4.83 1.79
CA TRP A 26 -11.51 5.47 1.15
C TRP A 26 -10.27 5.43 2.06
N ASP A 27 -10.42 5.94 3.28
CA ASP A 27 -9.35 6.06 4.27
C ASP A 27 -8.79 4.69 4.67
N ALA A 28 -9.65 3.69 4.90
CA ALA A 28 -9.19 2.36 5.26
C ALA A 28 -8.29 1.74 4.17
N VAL A 29 -8.64 1.93 2.90
CA VAL A 29 -7.86 1.36 1.79
C VAL A 29 -6.52 2.08 1.66
N LEU A 30 -6.48 3.42 1.73
CA LEU A 30 -5.22 4.16 1.66
C LEU A 30 -4.31 3.86 2.86
N ALA A 31 -4.88 3.84 4.07
CA ALA A 31 -4.13 3.59 5.29
C ALA A 31 -3.39 2.25 5.26
N VAL A 32 -4.05 1.19 4.79
CA VAL A 32 -3.43 -0.16 4.73
C VAL A 32 -2.54 -0.31 3.51
N ASN A 33 -2.98 0.14 2.34
CA ASN A 33 -2.32 -0.23 1.08
C ASN A 33 -1.18 0.70 0.68
N LEU A 34 -1.16 1.95 1.19
CA LEU A 34 -0.20 2.98 0.80
C LEU A 34 0.54 3.56 2.02
N ASP A 35 -0.18 4.04 3.03
CA ASP A 35 0.44 4.71 4.18
C ASP A 35 1.26 3.73 5.03
N ALA A 36 0.71 2.55 5.34
CA ALA A 36 1.41 1.56 6.14
C ALA A 36 2.75 1.11 5.50
N PRO A 37 2.82 0.75 4.20
CA PRO A 37 4.10 0.48 3.53
C PRO A 37 5.12 1.62 3.66
N GLN A 38 4.67 2.88 3.52
CA GLN A 38 5.55 4.04 3.68
C GLN A 38 6.08 4.17 5.11
N VAL A 39 5.18 4.16 6.11
CA VAL A 39 5.52 4.32 7.53
C VAL A 39 6.44 3.21 8.02
N LEU A 40 6.13 1.95 7.66
CA LEU A 40 6.93 0.80 8.05
C LEU A 40 8.32 0.83 7.40
N THR A 41 8.40 1.16 6.10
CA THR A 41 9.70 1.26 5.42
C THR A 41 10.55 2.36 6.04
N LYS A 42 9.96 3.52 6.35
CA LYS A 42 10.66 4.60 7.05
C LYS A 42 11.17 4.15 8.41
N ALA A 43 10.34 3.50 9.22
CA ALA A 43 10.73 3.01 10.55
C ALA A 43 11.91 2.03 10.46
N LEU A 44 11.91 1.12 9.48
CA LEU A 44 12.98 0.14 9.25
C LEU A 44 14.31 0.78 8.82
N LEU A 45 14.24 1.87 8.03
CA LEU A 45 15.40 2.66 7.62
C LEU A 45 15.96 3.45 8.81
N ASP A 46 15.09 4.17 9.53
CA ASP A 46 15.48 5.01 10.66
C ASP A 46 16.09 4.19 11.81
N SER A 47 15.62 2.95 12.01
CA SER A 47 16.17 2.04 13.03
C SER A 47 17.47 1.34 12.61
N GLY A 48 17.89 1.46 11.36
CA GLY A 48 19.01 0.69 10.79
C GLY A 48 18.74 -0.82 10.73
N THR A 49 17.49 -1.24 10.83
CA THR A 49 17.11 -2.66 10.78
C THR A 49 17.11 -3.18 9.35
N LEU A 50 16.74 -2.34 8.38
CA LEU A 50 16.92 -2.66 6.96
C LEU A 50 18.38 -2.44 6.57
N GLN A 51 19.04 -3.52 6.13
CA GLN A 51 20.46 -3.47 5.78
C GLN A 51 20.74 -2.64 4.51
N ASP A 52 21.99 -2.20 4.33
CA ASP A 52 22.43 -1.37 3.18
C ASP A 52 22.12 -2.01 1.80
N ASN A 53 22.08 -3.35 1.75
CA ASN A 53 21.71 -4.12 0.56
C ASN A 53 20.31 -4.74 0.67
N GLY A 54 19.43 -4.17 1.47
CA GLY A 54 18.07 -4.65 1.67
C GLY A 54 17.22 -4.55 0.41
N ARG A 55 16.10 -5.26 0.38
CA ARG A 55 15.09 -5.15 -0.68
C ARG A 55 13.73 -4.83 -0.07
N VAL A 56 13.07 -3.81 -0.63
CA VAL A 56 11.68 -3.45 -0.31
C VAL A 56 10.83 -3.77 -1.53
N ILE A 57 9.89 -4.71 -1.39
CA ILE A 57 9.02 -5.16 -2.47
C ILE A 57 7.58 -4.82 -2.11
N LEU A 58 6.88 -4.14 -3.00
CA LEU A 58 5.48 -3.76 -2.82
C LEU A 58 4.62 -4.50 -3.85
N LEU A 59 3.45 -4.95 -3.42
CA LEU A 59 2.49 -5.58 -4.31
C LEU A 59 1.67 -4.51 -5.03
N ALA A 60 1.99 -4.29 -6.30
CA ALA A 60 1.25 -3.43 -7.22
C ALA A 60 -0.01 -4.12 -7.78
N SER A 61 -0.73 -3.45 -8.68
CA SER A 61 -1.89 -4.02 -9.36
C SER A 61 -2.10 -3.44 -10.76
N ILE A 62 -2.67 -4.22 -11.67
CA ILE A 62 -3.15 -3.72 -12.97
C ILE A 62 -4.17 -2.61 -12.77
N SER A 63 -5.00 -2.67 -11.72
CA SER A 63 -5.94 -1.59 -11.38
C SER A 63 -5.24 -0.27 -11.09
N GLY A 64 -4.00 -0.28 -10.59
CA GLY A 64 -3.19 0.94 -10.40
C GLY A 64 -2.69 1.55 -11.71
N ILE A 65 -2.50 0.72 -12.75
CA ILE A 65 -1.99 1.16 -14.05
C ILE A 65 -3.12 1.55 -15.00
N ALA A 66 -4.14 0.70 -15.11
CA ALA A 66 -5.22 0.84 -16.09
C ALA A 66 -6.52 1.38 -15.48
N GLY A 67 -6.60 1.50 -14.16
CA GLY A 67 -7.85 1.74 -13.46
C GLY A 67 -8.74 0.50 -13.44
N ASN A 68 -9.74 0.49 -12.55
CA ASN A 68 -10.81 -0.50 -12.57
C ASN A 68 -12.11 0.10 -12.03
N ARG A 69 -13.25 -0.26 -12.64
CA ARG A 69 -14.56 0.29 -12.25
C ARG A 69 -14.89 -0.14 -10.82
N GLY A 70 -15.21 0.83 -9.97
CA GLY A 70 -15.53 0.59 -8.56
C GLY A 70 -14.33 0.48 -7.63
N GLN A 71 -13.12 0.71 -8.15
CA GLN A 71 -11.86 0.58 -7.39
C GLN A 71 -11.10 1.90 -7.36
N THR A 72 -11.74 3.06 -7.31
CA THR A 72 -11.01 4.34 -7.34
C THR A 72 -10.07 4.52 -6.14
N ASN A 73 -10.49 4.10 -4.93
CA ASN A 73 -9.61 4.05 -3.75
C ASN A 73 -8.48 3.02 -3.92
N TYR A 74 -8.80 1.81 -4.35
CA TYR A 74 -7.81 0.74 -4.52
C TYR A 74 -6.78 1.06 -5.62
N ALA A 75 -7.24 1.51 -6.79
CA ALA A 75 -6.39 1.95 -7.89
C ALA A 75 -5.49 3.11 -7.46
N ALA A 76 -6.03 4.11 -6.73
CA ALA A 76 -5.21 5.19 -6.18
C ALA A 76 -4.12 4.67 -5.23
N SER A 77 -4.41 3.64 -4.42
CA SER A 77 -3.41 3.01 -3.55
C SER A 77 -2.37 2.15 -4.26
N LYS A 78 -2.57 1.84 -5.55
CA LYS A 78 -1.73 0.90 -6.32
C LYS A 78 -1.06 1.53 -7.56
N ALA A 79 -1.34 2.80 -7.84
CA ALA A 79 -0.75 3.58 -8.93
C ALA A 79 0.65 4.05 -8.56
#